data_AF-A0AAD7AY45-F1
#
_entry.id   AF-A0AAD7AY45-F1
#
_cell.length_a   1.000
_cell.length_b   1.000
_cell.length_c   1.000
_cell.angle_alpha   90.00
_cell.angle_beta   90.00
_cell.angle_gamma   90.00
#
_symmetry.space_group_name_H-M   'P 1'
#
loop_
_entity.id
_entity.type
_entity.pdbx_description
1 polymer ?
#
loop_
_entity_poly.entity_id
_entity_poly.type
_entity_poly.pdbx_seq_one_letter_code
_entity_poly.pdbx_strand_id
1 'polypeptide(L)'
;LSTRLFMLAVCYSESNEMRRAAERNNTENLAQLLEDLRVRLDDGYTFTRDQMRSIRSQAQDSIYEPTRTSFMSMHNDVLQKLRDNKGPTKLSNVFGNPSREKALASLVKKTCSSVRNSLRQDIRNSICGDTPSTLSTFTYTSASKFKRGGPGLSLDIGYTIHNAHLV
;
A
#
# COMPACT_ATOMS: atom_id res chain seq x y z
N LEU A 1 -26.01 -68.25 -19.19
CA LEU A 1 -24.57 -67.94 -18.95
C LEU A 1 -24.12 -66.69 -19.70
N SER A 2 -24.46 -66.55 -20.99
CA SER A 2 -24.09 -65.41 -21.85
C SER A 2 -24.60 -64.05 -21.36
N THR A 3 -25.84 -63.98 -20.85
CA THR A 3 -26.44 -62.73 -20.33
C THR A 3 -25.70 -62.16 -19.12
N ARG A 4 -25.19 -63.03 -18.23
CA ARG A 4 -24.38 -62.60 -17.07
C ARG A 4 -23.01 -62.08 -17.51
N LEU A 5 -22.38 -62.74 -18.48
CA LEU A 5 -21.13 -62.28 -19.09
C LEU A 5 -21.28 -60.93 -19.79
N PHE A 6 -22.40 -60.73 -20.49
CA PHE A 6 -22.71 -59.47 -21.16
C PHE A 6 -22.93 -58.33 -20.15
N MET A 7 -23.71 -58.54 -19.09
CA MET A 7 -23.88 -57.52 -18.04
C MET A 7 -22.57 -57.17 -17.34
N LEU A 8 -21.72 -58.18 -17.08
CA LEU A 8 -20.40 -57.93 -16.49
C LEU A 8 -19.53 -57.05 -17.40
N ALA A 9 -19.54 -57.32 -18.71
CA ALA A 9 -18.79 -56.54 -19.69
C ALA A 9 -19.28 -55.08 -19.77
N VAL A 10 -20.59 -54.85 -19.71
CA VAL A 10 -21.19 -53.51 -19.71
C VAL A 10 -20.84 -52.75 -18.42
N CYS A 11 -20.95 -53.37 -17.24
CA CYS A 11 -20.55 -52.73 -15.99
C CYS A 11 -19.05 -52.38 -15.98
N TYR A 12 -18.20 -53.24 -16.54
CA TYR A 12 -16.76 -52.95 -16.66
C TYR A 12 -16.46 -51.84 -17.66
N SER A 13 -17.17 -51.76 -18.79
CA SER A 13 -16.96 -50.66 -19.75
C SER A 13 -17.39 -49.32 -19.15
N GLU A 14 -18.52 -49.29 -18.46
CA GLU A 14 -19.06 -48.09 -17.81
C GLU A 14 -18.15 -47.61 -16.67
N SER A 15 -17.69 -48.52 -15.81
CA SER A 15 -16.76 -48.18 -14.72
C SER A 15 -15.42 -47.66 -15.25
N ASN A 16 -14.90 -48.25 -16.34
CA ASN A 16 -13.70 -47.76 -17.00
C ASN A 16 -13.89 -46.38 -17.66
N GLU A 17 -15.06 -46.11 -18.26
CA GLU A 17 -15.36 -44.79 -18.81
C GLU A 17 -15.48 -43.73 -17.72
N MET A 18 -16.12 -44.03 -16.58
CA MET A 18 -16.17 -43.11 -15.44
C MET A 18 -14.77 -42.81 -14.90
N ARG A 19 -13.89 -43.81 -14.82
CA ARG A 19 -12.51 -43.61 -14.38
C ARG A 19 -11.71 -42.75 -15.36
N ARG A 20 -11.85 -42.99 -16.67
CA ARG A 20 -11.23 -42.15 -17.72
C ARG A 20 -11.81 -40.74 -17.74
N ALA A 21 -13.10 -40.57 -17.47
CA ALA A 21 -13.73 -39.25 -17.38
C ALA A 21 -13.23 -38.48 -16.15
N ALA A 22 -13.01 -39.16 -15.01
CA ALA A 22 -12.39 -38.57 -13.83
C ALA A 22 -10.92 -38.17 -14.09
N GLU A 23 -10.15 -39.02 -14.78
CA GLU A 23 -8.77 -38.71 -15.21
C GLU A 23 -8.71 -37.56 -16.24
N ARG A 24 -9.72 -37.43 -17.11
CA ARG A 24 -9.86 -36.31 -18.05
C ARG A 24 -10.31 -35.02 -17.38
N ASN A 25 -11.14 -35.12 -16.35
CA ASN A 25 -11.58 -34.00 -15.50
C ASN A 25 -10.49 -33.67 -14.47
N ASN A 26 -9.32 -33.30 -15.00
CA ASN A 26 -8.09 -32.92 -14.33
C ASN A 26 -8.20 -31.57 -13.56
N THR A 27 -9.35 -31.38 -12.91
CA THR A 27 -9.79 -30.18 -12.20
C THR A 27 -8.94 -29.92 -10.96
N GLU A 28 -8.43 -30.97 -10.30
CA GLU A 28 -7.46 -30.84 -9.21
C GLU A 28 -6.13 -30.22 -9.68
N ASN A 29 -5.64 -30.60 -10.88
CA ASN A 29 -4.45 -29.99 -11.46
C ASN A 29 -4.69 -28.53 -11.89
N LEU A 30 -5.91 -28.18 -12.29
CA LEU A 30 -6.25 -26.78 -12.58
C LEU A 30 -6.24 -25.92 -11.32
N ALA A 31 -6.80 -26.43 -10.21
CA ALA A 31 -6.80 -25.72 -8.93
C ALA A 31 -5.38 -25.49 -8.41
N GLN A 32 -4.51 -26.51 -8.48
CA GLN A 32 -3.09 -26.37 -8.11
C GLN A 32 -2.36 -25.37 -9.01
N LEU A 33 -2.60 -25.42 -10.33
CA LEU A 33 -1.97 -24.49 -11.27
C LEU A 33 -2.44 -23.04 -11.04
N LEU A 34 -3.72 -22.83 -10.70
CA LEU A 34 -4.24 -21.52 -10.33
C LEU A 34 -3.63 -20.99 -9.03
N GLU A 35 -3.41 -21.86 -8.04
CA GLU A 35 -2.76 -21.47 -6.79
C GLU A 35 -1.28 -21.13 -7.01
N ASP A 36 -0.55 -21.92 -7.81
CA ASP A 36 0.83 -21.63 -8.20
C ASP A 36 0.94 -20.30 -8.96
N LEU A 37 -0.01 -20.02 -9.88
CA LEU A 37 -0.07 -18.73 -10.56
C LEU A 37 -0.35 -17.59 -9.58
N ARG A 38 -1.25 -17.79 -8.62
CA ARG A 38 -1.56 -16.81 -7.58
C ARG A 38 -0.33 -16.48 -6.74
N VAL A 39 0.43 -17.51 -6.31
CA VAL A 39 1.66 -17.33 -5.52
C VAL A 39 2.71 -16.54 -6.32
N ARG A 40 2.94 -16.89 -7.59
CA ARG A 40 3.89 -16.15 -8.44
C ARG A 40 3.47 -14.71 -8.69
N LEU A 41 2.16 -14.46 -8.85
CA LEU A 41 1.63 -13.09 -8.98
C LEU A 41 1.80 -12.29 -7.69
N ASP A 42 1.77 -12.93 -6.52
CA ASP A 42 2.05 -12.29 -5.24
C ASP A 42 3.54 -11.95 -5.07
N ASP A 43 4.46 -12.82 -5.49
CA ASP A 43 5.90 -12.55 -5.47
C ASP A 43 6.30 -11.39 -6.40
N GLY A 44 5.61 -11.24 -7.54
CA GLY A 44 5.79 -10.15 -8.49
C GLY A 44 5.06 -8.85 -8.14
N TYR A 45 4.40 -8.76 -6.98
CA TYR A 45 3.57 -7.61 -6.65
C TYR A 45 4.40 -6.33 -6.51
N THR A 46 4.03 -5.31 -7.29
CA THR A 46 4.62 -3.98 -7.21
C THR A 46 3.53 -2.94 -7.02
N PHE A 47 3.82 -1.92 -6.20
CA PHE A 47 2.90 -0.80 -6.01
C PHE A 47 2.84 0.06 -7.27
N THR A 48 1.64 0.43 -7.68
CA THR A 48 1.44 1.34 -8.81
C THR A 48 1.93 2.75 -8.45
N ARG A 49 2.24 3.56 -9.46
CA ARG A 49 2.67 4.96 -9.26
C ARG A 49 1.62 5.79 -8.51
N ASP A 50 0.34 5.53 -8.76
CA ASP A 50 -0.78 6.16 -8.06
C ASP A 50 -0.84 5.81 -6.57
N GLN A 51 -0.66 4.52 -6.24
CA GLN A 51 -0.58 4.07 -4.85
C GLN A 51 0.62 4.70 -4.14
N MET A 52 1.80 4.71 -4.78
CA MET A 52 3.00 5.35 -4.23
C MET A 52 2.79 6.85 -4.00
N ARG A 53 2.15 7.56 -4.94
CA ARG A 53 1.80 8.98 -4.80
C ARG A 53 0.84 9.21 -3.63
N SER A 54 -0.17 8.36 -3.49
CA SER A 54 -1.15 8.44 -2.40
C SER A 54 -0.50 8.21 -1.04
N ILE A 55 0.37 7.19 -0.93
CA ILE A 55 1.15 6.92 0.28
C ILE A 55 2.04 8.11 0.64
N ARG A 56 2.73 8.70 -0.36
CA ARG A 56 3.58 9.87 -0.14
C ARG A 56 2.76 11.08 0.31
N SER A 57 1.62 11.35 -0.32
CA SER A 57 0.72 12.43 0.08
C SER A 57 0.24 12.24 1.51
N GLN A 58 -0.12 11.02 1.92
CA GLN A 58 -0.53 10.74 3.30
C GLN A 58 0.62 10.94 4.31
N ALA A 59 1.85 10.58 3.93
CA ALA A 59 3.03 10.81 4.76
C ALA A 59 3.40 12.29 4.87
N GLN A 60 3.25 13.06 3.79
CA GLN A 60 3.44 14.51 3.76
C GLN A 60 2.43 15.24 4.65
N ASP A 61 1.16 14.85 4.55
CA ASP A 61 0.11 15.44 5.37
C ASP A 61 0.31 15.10 6.85
N SER A 62 0.69 13.85 7.14
CA SER A 62 0.94 13.40 8.51
C SER A 62 2.15 14.10 9.13
N ILE A 63 3.24 14.34 8.37
CA ILE A 63 4.40 15.04 8.94
C ILE A 63 4.10 16.49 9.29
N TYR A 64 3.18 17.11 8.55
CA TYR A 64 2.85 18.53 8.66
C TYR A 64 1.59 18.78 9.50
N GLU A 65 1.17 17.78 10.27
CA GLU A 65 0.04 17.88 11.19
C GLU A 65 0.43 18.78 12.37
N PRO A 66 -0.30 19.90 12.64
CA PRO A 66 0.15 20.93 13.57
C PRO A 66 0.28 20.43 15.02
N THR A 67 -0.47 19.39 15.38
CA THR A 67 -0.45 18.75 16.70
C THR A 67 0.62 17.66 16.83
N ARG A 68 1.37 17.35 15.77
CA ARG A 68 2.34 16.26 15.79
C ARG A 68 3.60 16.63 16.56
N THR A 69 3.94 15.79 17.53
CA THR A 69 5.18 15.92 18.33
C THR A 69 6.16 14.78 18.08
N SER A 70 5.67 13.62 17.60
CA SER A 70 6.50 12.44 17.30
C SER A 70 6.63 12.18 15.79
N PHE A 71 7.88 12.15 15.32
CA PHE A 71 8.24 11.92 13.92
C PHE A 71 8.87 10.54 13.66
N MET A 72 9.28 9.82 14.71
CA MET A 72 9.94 8.52 14.55
C MET A 72 8.93 7.40 14.28
N SER A 73 7.79 7.44 14.97
CA SER A 73 6.69 6.48 14.84
C SER A 73 5.62 6.87 13.80
N MET A 74 5.82 7.97 13.07
CA MET A 74 4.83 8.49 12.08
C MET A 74 4.37 7.45 11.06
N HIS A 75 5.22 6.48 10.72
CA HIS A 75 4.89 5.41 9.79
C HIS A 75 3.76 4.50 10.28
N ASN A 76 3.59 4.34 11.60
CA ASN A 76 2.48 3.58 12.18
C ASN A 76 1.15 4.32 11.97
N ASP A 77 1.15 5.63 12.22
CA ASP A 77 -0.04 6.47 12.03
C ASP A 77 -0.45 6.52 10.55
N VAL A 78 0.54 6.64 9.65
CA VAL A 78 0.29 6.60 8.20
C VAL A 78 -0.30 5.24 7.79
N LEU A 79 0.25 4.13 8.30
CA LEU A 79 -0.30 2.79 8.02
C LEU A 79 -1.75 2.66 8.49
N GLN A 80 -2.06 3.18 9.68
CA GLN A 80 -3.41 3.17 10.22
C GLN A 80 -4.36 4.01 9.33
N LYS A 81 -3.97 5.25 9.00
CA LYS A 81 -4.75 6.13 8.11
C LYS A 81 -4.97 5.50 6.72
N LEU A 82 -4.00 4.76 6.17
CA LEU A 82 -4.13 4.03 4.91
C LEU A 82 -5.08 2.83 5.02
N ARG A 83 -5.08 2.13 6.15
CA ARG A 83 -5.98 1.01 6.42
C ARG A 83 -7.43 1.47 6.50
N ASP A 84 -7.66 2.57 7.19
CA ASP A 84 -8.98 3.18 7.35
C ASP A 84 -9.50 3.73 6.01
N ASN A 85 -8.59 4.25 5.16
CA ASN A 85 -8.91 4.85 3.86
C ASN A 85 -8.47 3.98 2.67
N LYS A 86 -8.67 2.65 2.75
CA LYS A 86 -8.23 1.70 1.71
C LYS A 86 -8.87 1.91 0.32
N GLY A 87 -10.10 2.43 0.28
CA GLY A 87 -10.84 2.69 -0.96
C GLY A 87 -10.22 3.84 -1.78
N PRO A 88 -10.19 5.07 -1.23
CA PRO A 88 -9.64 6.25 -1.91
C PRO A 88 -8.16 6.08 -2.31
N THR A 89 -7.39 5.29 -1.56
CA THR A 89 -5.96 5.07 -1.80
C THR A 89 -5.66 3.96 -2.80
N LYS A 90 -6.69 3.29 -3.35
CA LYS A 90 -6.56 2.13 -4.24
C LYS A 90 -5.72 0.99 -3.60
N LEU A 91 -5.77 0.85 -2.27
CA LEU A 91 -5.04 -0.17 -1.50
C LEU A 91 -5.95 -1.32 -1.04
N SER A 92 -7.17 -1.42 -1.57
CA SER A 92 -8.12 -2.48 -1.24
C SER A 92 -7.57 -3.89 -1.49
N ASN A 93 -6.69 -4.05 -2.47
CA ASN A 93 -6.04 -5.32 -2.83
C ASN A 93 -4.76 -5.63 -2.02
N VAL A 94 -4.37 -4.74 -1.10
CA VAL A 94 -3.17 -4.89 -0.26
C VAL A 94 -3.56 -5.40 1.12
N PHE A 95 -4.55 -4.75 1.75
CA PHE A 95 -5.03 -5.13 3.08
C PHE A 95 -5.77 -6.47 3.03
N GLY A 96 -5.39 -7.40 3.91
CA GLY A 96 -5.86 -8.79 3.93
C GLY A 96 -4.89 -9.81 3.32
N ASN A 97 -3.81 -9.35 2.66
CA ASN A 97 -2.72 -10.23 2.20
C ASN A 97 -1.44 -9.93 3.03
N PRO A 98 -0.97 -10.87 3.88
CA PRO A 98 0.17 -10.63 4.77
C PRO A 98 1.46 -10.22 4.05
N SER A 99 1.74 -10.81 2.88
CA SER A 99 2.92 -10.51 2.08
C SER A 99 2.89 -9.08 1.55
N ARG A 100 1.74 -8.66 0.99
CA ARG A 100 1.55 -7.30 0.47
C ARG A 100 1.52 -6.26 1.59
N GLU A 101 0.94 -6.58 2.75
CA GLU A 101 0.97 -5.72 3.94
C GLU A 101 2.41 -5.52 4.45
N LYS A 102 3.24 -6.57 4.47
CA LYS A 102 4.66 -6.46 4.82
C LYS A 102 5.42 -5.57 3.83
N ALA A 103 5.16 -5.72 2.53
CA ALA A 103 5.72 -4.86 1.49
C ALA A 103 5.28 -3.40 1.67
N LEU A 104 4.00 -3.17 1.98
CA LEU A 104 3.44 -1.85 2.24
C LEU A 104 4.10 -1.20 3.45
N ALA A 105 4.25 -1.94 4.56
CA ALA A 105 4.91 -1.43 5.76
C ALA A 105 6.36 -0.99 5.49
N SER A 106 7.11 -1.75 4.69
CA SER A 106 8.46 -1.39 4.26
C SER A 106 8.46 -0.10 3.40
N LEU A 107 7.54 -0.01 2.43
CA LEU A 107 7.40 1.16 1.57
C LEU A 107 7.01 2.42 2.36
N VAL A 108 6.07 2.30 3.29
CA VAL A 108 5.63 3.41 4.15
C VAL A 108 6.78 3.89 5.03
N LYS A 109 7.55 2.99 5.66
CA LYS A 109 8.73 3.35 6.46
C LYS A 109 9.77 4.14 5.66
N LYS A 110 10.08 3.69 4.43
CA LYS A 110 10.99 4.39 3.52
C LYS A 110 10.45 5.75 3.12
N THR A 111 9.19 5.82 2.73
CA THR A 111 8.52 7.07 2.33
C THR A 111 8.48 8.08 3.47
N CYS A 112 8.11 7.67 4.68
CA CYS A 112 8.09 8.52 5.87
C CYS A 112 9.49 9.06 6.20
N SER A 113 10.52 8.21 6.09
CA SER A 113 11.90 8.63 6.32
C SER A 113 12.37 9.65 5.27
N SER A 114 12.02 9.45 3.99
CA SER A 114 12.31 10.38 2.91
C SER A 114 11.62 11.73 3.11
N VAL A 115 10.33 11.73 3.45
CA VAL A 115 9.54 12.95 3.72
C VAL A 115 10.11 13.72 4.91
N ARG A 116 10.45 13.02 6.00
CA ARG A 116 11.10 13.63 7.17
C ARG A 116 12.46 14.24 6.84
N ASN A 117 13.27 13.56 6.03
CA ASN A 117 14.55 14.12 5.60
C ASN A 117 14.35 15.37 4.73
N SER A 118 13.36 15.36 3.84
CA SER A 118 13.02 16.53 3.03
C SER A 118 12.62 17.72 3.90
N LEU A 119 11.75 17.53 4.89
CA LEU A 119 11.34 18.62 5.77
C LEU A 119 12.53 19.18 6.56
N ARG A 120 13.39 18.31 7.10
CA ARG A 120 14.61 18.74 7.80
C ARG A 120 15.53 19.56 6.91
N GLN A 121 15.67 19.17 5.65
CA GLN A 121 16.48 19.91 4.69
C GLN A 121 15.86 21.26 4.34
N ASP A 122 14.54 21.32 4.17
CA ASP A 122 13.82 22.58 3.92
C ASP A 122 13.97 23.54 5.12
N ILE A 123 13.84 23.03 6.36
CA ILE A 123 14.09 23.81 7.59
C ILE A 123 15.52 24.35 7.60
N ARG A 124 16.52 23.48 7.42
CA ARG A 124 17.93 23.90 7.38
C ARG A 124 18.18 24.98 6.33
N ASN A 125 17.64 24.81 5.12
CA ASN A 125 17.81 25.76 4.03
C ASN A 125 17.13 27.10 4.32
N SER A 126 16.01 27.10 5.06
CA SER A 126 15.32 28.33 5.45
C SER A 126 16.09 29.20 6.44
N ILE A 127 17.01 28.60 7.21
CA ILE A 127 17.81 29.27 8.26
C ILE A 127 19.22 29.58 7.76
N CYS A 128 19.90 28.58 7.18
CA CYS A 128 21.32 28.62 6.85
C CYS A 128 21.61 28.47 5.35
N GLY A 129 20.59 28.48 4.49
CA GLY A 129 20.76 28.39 3.05
C GLY A 129 21.15 29.72 2.41
N ASP A 130 21.37 29.69 1.10
CA ASP A 130 21.75 30.88 0.31
C ASP A 130 20.66 31.97 0.31
N THR A 131 19.42 31.59 0.59
CA THR A 131 18.24 32.48 0.66
C THR A 131 17.45 32.22 1.94
N PRO A 132 17.88 32.76 3.09
CA PRO A 132 17.13 32.63 4.33
C PRO A 132 15.73 33.26 4.17
N SER A 133 14.73 32.62 4.76
CA SER A 133 13.33 33.04 4.62
C SER A 133 12.71 33.34 5.97
N THR A 134 11.79 34.30 6.03
CA THR A 134 11.01 34.55 7.25
C THR A 134 10.14 33.33 7.59
N LEU A 135 9.79 33.18 8.88
CA LEU A 135 8.91 32.11 9.34
C LEU A 135 7.58 32.06 8.57
N SER A 136 7.02 33.23 8.21
CA SER A 136 5.80 33.32 7.42
C SER A 136 5.97 32.73 6.01
N THR A 137 7.04 33.11 5.32
CA THR A 137 7.34 32.61 3.97
C THR A 137 7.65 31.11 3.99
N PHE A 138 8.43 30.66 4.98
CA PHE A 138 8.72 29.24 5.18
C PHE A 138 7.43 28.43 5.44
N THR A 139 6.54 28.96 6.27
CA THR A 139 5.28 28.30 6.61
C THR A 139 4.38 28.15 5.38
N TYR A 140 4.27 29.19 4.54
CA TYR A 140 3.47 29.13 3.31
C TYR A 140 4.04 28.15 2.28
N THR A 141 5.36 28.18 2.05
CA THR A 141 6.05 27.31 1.10
C THR A 141 6.03 25.85 1.55
N SER A 142 6.26 25.59 2.83
CA SER A 142 6.18 24.25 3.42
C SER A 142 4.75 23.71 3.39
N ALA A 143 3.74 24.52 3.71
CA ALA A 143 2.34 24.12 3.58
C ALA A 143 1.98 23.75 2.13
N SER A 144 2.51 24.48 1.14
CA SER A 144 2.31 24.16 -0.27
C SER A 144 2.90 22.79 -0.67
N LYS A 145 3.97 22.37 -0.01
CA LYS A 145 4.68 21.13 -0.31
C LYS A 145 4.17 19.92 0.47
N PHE A 146 3.81 20.11 1.75
CA PHE A 146 3.52 19.01 2.67
C PHE A 146 2.04 18.88 3.03
N LYS A 147 1.28 19.98 3.13
CA LYS A 147 -0.14 19.92 3.48
C LYS A 147 -0.96 19.47 2.28
N ARG A 148 -1.83 18.47 2.47
CA ARG A 148 -2.74 18.03 1.40
C ARG A 148 -3.75 19.14 1.10
N GLY A 149 -3.85 19.53 -0.17
CA GLY A 149 -4.69 20.67 -0.60
C GLY A 149 -3.99 22.04 -0.50
N GLY A 150 -2.74 22.09 -0.03
CA GLY A 150 -1.95 23.31 0.03
C GLY A 150 -2.36 24.28 1.15
N PRO A 151 -1.82 25.51 1.15
CA PRO A 151 -2.01 26.46 2.23
C PRO A 151 -3.44 27.01 2.33
N GLY A 152 -4.18 27.09 1.22
CA GLY A 152 -5.47 27.77 1.17
C GLY A 152 -5.32 29.31 1.24
N LEU A 153 -6.43 30.02 1.43
CA LEU A 153 -6.46 31.49 1.52
C LEU A 153 -5.97 32.02 2.88
N SER A 154 -6.19 31.25 3.94
CA SER A 154 -5.67 31.53 5.28
C SER A 154 -5.14 30.23 5.88
N LEU A 155 -3.86 30.22 6.23
CA LEU A 155 -3.26 29.11 6.95
C LEU A 155 -3.53 29.30 8.44
N ASP A 156 -4.00 28.24 9.11
CA ASP A 156 -4.20 28.28 10.55
C ASP A 156 -2.88 28.59 11.28
N ILE A 157 -2.97 29.38 12.35
CA ILE A 157 -1.82 29.83 13.13
C ILE A 157 -1.09 28.65 13.78
N GLY A 158 -1.78 27.53 14.00
CA GLY A 158 -1.21 26.29 14.50
C GLY A 158 -0.03 25.78 13.65
N TYR A 159 -0.06 25.97 12.32
CA TYR A 159 1.06 25.58 11.45
C TYR A 159 2.29 26.47 11.64
N THR A 160 2.09 27.77 11.85
CA THR A 160 3.17 28.72 12.13
C THR A 160 3.82 28.41 13.47
N ILE A 161 3.02 28.14 14.51
CA ILE A 161 3.50 27.73 15.84
C ILE A 161 4.26 26.40 15.75
N HIS A 162 3.72 25.43 15.01
CA HIS A 162 4.39 24.15 14.79
C HIS A 162 5.77 24.33 14.14
N ASN A 163 5.87 25.13 13.08
CA ASN A 163 7.16 25.39 12.43
C ASN A 163 8.13 26.15 13.36
N ALA A 164 7.64 27.09 14.17
CA ALA A 164 8.46 27.81 15.14
C ALA A 164 9.07 26.88 16.21
N HIS A 165 8.42 25.76 16.53
CA HIS A 165 8.98 24.74 17.42
C HIS A 165 9.98 23.80 16.75
N LEU A 166 10.00 23.74 15.41
CA LEU A 166 10.88 22.86 14.64
C LEU A 166 12.16 23.55 14.14
N VAL A 167 12.14 24.88 14.02
CA VAL A 167 13.24 25.78 13.67
C VAL A 167 14.06 26.10 14.91
#